data_AF-A0A7K3WFF0-F1
#
_entry.id   AF-A0A7K3WFF0-F1
#
_cell.length_a   1.000
_cell.length_b   1.000
_cell.length_c   1.000
_cell.angle_alpha   90.00
_cell.angle_beta   90.00
_cell.angle_gamma   90.00
#
_symmetry.space_group_name_H-M   'P 1'
#
loop_
_entity.id
_entity.type
_entity.pdbx_description
1 polymer ?
#
loop_
_entity_poly.entity_id
_entity_poly.type
_entity_poly.pdbx_seq_one_letter_code
_entity_poly.pdbx_strand_id
1 'polypeptide(L)'
;MSDTNMTLAMPSPAIQITVDVTQWPEHLRQRLLAVARDLQAEVALPLPEDLESTGWTKELVEEALTALTASGAGVQVKAIRRAAENGGFVSRSEVYELGDYPSGRSLRGFSRPSNRIVQTMRESGKLPEDAAELLETQYDPNGKGYRPTTGFSVPPEIVKHLLG
;
A
#
# COMPACT_ATOMS: atom_id res chain seq x y z
N MET A 1 -37.71 16.28 -16.22
CA MET A 1 -37.33 16.74 -14.88
C MET A 1 -36.65 15.57 -14.20
N SER A 2 -35.32 15.71 -14.12
CA SER A 2 -34.28 14.95 -13.41
C SER A 2 -34.55 13.52 -12.95
N ASP A 3 -33.91 12.60 -13.66
CA ASP A 3 -33.53 11.27 -13.19
C ASP A 3 -32.57 11.38 -12.00
N THR A 4 -32.97 10.81 -10.85
CA THR A 4 -32.10 10.61 -9.70
C THR A 4 -31.23 9.38 -9.95
N ASN A 5 -29.98 9.62 -10.33
CA ASN A 5 -28.96 8.57 -10.42
C ASN A 5 -28.63 8.05 -9.00
N MET A 6 -29.20 6.91 -8.63
CA MET A 6 -28.77 6.12 -7.48
C MET A 6 -27.48 5.39 -7.85
N THR A 7 -26.33 5.98 -7.51
CA THR A 7 -25.06 5.24 -7.49
C THR A 7 -25.13 4.22 -6.35
N LEU A 8 -25.44 2.97 -6.69
CA LEU A 8 -25.24 1.83 -5.82
C LEU A 8 -23.73 1.63 -5.64
N ALA A 9 -23.17 2.15 -4.55
CA ALA A 9 -21.85 1.76 -4.09
C ALA A 9 -21.89 0.24 -3.81
N MET A 10 -21.22 -0.55 -4.65
CA MET A 10 -21.10 -1.98 -4.41
C MET A 10 -20.29 -2.18 -3.12
N PRO A 11 -20.75 -2.99 -2.15
CA PRO A 11 -19.94 -3.31 -0.99
C PRO A 11 -18.70 -4.09 -1.45
N SER A 12 -17.51 -3.57 -1.15
CA SER A 12 -16.28 -4.35 -1.24
C SER A 12 -16.45 -5.68 -0.49
N PRO A 13 -15.91 -6.80 -0.99
CA PRO A 13 -16.13 -8.11 -0.39
C PRO A 13 -15.59 -8.11 1.04
N ALA A 14 -16.48 -8.26 2.02
CA ALA A 14 -16.09 -8.41 3.42
C ALA A 14 -15.36 -9.75 3.59
N ILE A 15 -14.08 -9.69 3.96
CA ILE A 15 -13.31 -10.88 4.31
C ILE A 15 -13.66 -11.26 5.75
N GLN A 16 -14.20 -12.47 5.95
CA GLN A 16 -14.49 -13.02 7.27
C GLN A 16 -13.42 -14.03 7.66
N ILE A 17 -12.81 -13.84 8.84
CA ILE A 17 -11.86 -14.77 9.43
C ILE A 17 -12.58 -15.54 10.55
N THR A 18 -12.62 -16.87 10.45
CA THR A 18 -13.20 -17.75 11.48
C THR A 18 -12.09 -18.53 12.17
N VAL A 19 -12.07 -18.51 13.51
CA VAL A 19 -11.12 -19.26 14.32
C VAL A 19 -11.89 -20.08 15.35
N ASP A 20 -11.72 -21.40 15.36
CA ASP A 20 -12.29 -22.25 16.41
C ASP A 20 -11.43 -22.16 17.67
N VAL A 21 -12.00 -21.52 18.70
CA VAL A 21 -11.37 -21.29 20.00
C VAL A 21 -12.06 -22.06 21.13
N THR A 22 -12.88 -23.05 20.80
CA THR A 22 -13.71 -23.79 21.77
C THR A 22 -12.86 -24.43 22.87
N GLN A 23 -11.69 -24.94 22.51
CA GLN A 23 -10.76 -25.61 23.42
C GLN A 23 -9.72 -24.67 24.07
N TRP A 24 -9.79 -23.36 23.80
CA TRP A 24 -8.78 -22.44 24.28
C TRP A 24 -9.06 -21.99 25.73
N PRO A 25 -8.01 -21.83 26.56
CA PRO A 25 -8.12 -21.11 27.82
C PRO A 25 -8.71 -19.71 27.63
N GLU A 26 -9.52 -19.25 28.59
CA GLU A 26 -10.24 -17.97 28.51
C GLU A 26 -9.31 -16.77 28.26
N HIS A 27 -8.14 -16.74 28.91
CA HIS A 27 -7.19 -15.65 28.75
C HIS A 27 -6.65 -15.53 27.30
N LEU A 28 -6.56 -16.64 26.56
CA LEU A 28 -6.15 -16.62 25.15
C LEU A 28 -7.27 -16.12 24.24
N ARG A 29 -8.53 -16.49 24.54
CA ARG A 29 -9.70 -15.93 23.84
C ARG A 29 -9.81 -14.42 24.05
N GLN A 30 -9.67 -13.98 25.30
CA GLN A 30 -9.68 -12.55 25.63
C GLN A 30 -8.54 -11.79 24.96
N ARG A 31 -7.34 -12.39 24.90
CA ARG A 31 -6.20 -11.80 24.18
C ARG A 31 -6.47 -11.71 22.68
N LEU A 32 -7.04 -12.74 22.05
CA LEU A 32 -7.41 -12.70 20.63
C LEU A 32 -8.43 -11.59 20.34
N LEU A 33 -9.46 -11.47 21.17
CA LEU A 33 -10.47 -10.42 21.06
C LEU A 33 -9.87 -9.01 21.23
N ALA A 34 -8.95 -8.85 22.17
CA ALA A 34 -8.24 -7.58 22.37
C ALA A 34 -7.41 -7.22 21.14
N VAL A 35 -6.58 -8.14 20.63
CA VAL A 35 -5.78 -7.92 19.43
C VAL A 35 -6.66 -7.61 18.22
N ALA A 36 -7.76 -8.35 18.01
CA ALA A 36 -8.68 -8.08 16.91
C ALA A 36 -9.30 -6.68 17.00
N ARG A 37 -9.66 -6.24 18.22
CA ARG A 37 -10.19 -4.89 18.46
C ARG A 37 -9.12 -3.82 18.21
N ASP A 38 -7.91 -4.03 18.68
CA ASP A 38 -6.80 -3.09 18.51
C ASP A 38 -6.47 -2.93 17.02
N LEU A 39 -6.40 -4.03 16.27
CA LEU A 39 -6.21 -4.02 14.81
C LEU A 39 -7.38 -3.34 14.09
N GLN A 40 -8.62 -3.60 14.50
CA GLN A 40 -9.78 -2.91 13.93
C GLN A 40 -9.73 -1.40 14.22
N ALA A 41 -9.31 -1.00 15.42
CA ALA A 41 -9.17 0.40 15.78
C ALA A 41 -8.05 1.07 14.99
N GLU A 42 -6.93 0.40 14.78
CA GLU A 42 -5.80 0.89 13.97
C GLU A 42 -6.22 1.13 12.50
N VAL A 43 -7.00 0.23 11.92
CA VAL A 43 -7.57 0.40 10.57
C VAL A 43 -8.65 1.47 10.53
N ALA A 44 -9.43 1.61 11.61
CA ALA A 44 -10.50 2.60 11.73
C ALA A 44 -9.99 3.99 12.14
N LEU A 45 -8.70 4.15 12.43
CA LEU A 45 -8.11 5.48 12.56
C LEU A 45 -8.30 6.18 11.22
N PRO A 46 -9.05 7.29 11.17
CA PRO A 46 -9.06 8.09 9.97
C PRO A 46 -7.61 8.44 9.64
N LEU A 47 -7.22 8.24 8.37
CA LEU A 47 -6.01 8.86 7.86
C LEU A 47 -6.02 10.32 8.38
N PRO A 48 -4.97 10.78 9.07
CA PRO A 48 -4.97 12.11 9.68
C PRO A 48 -5.52 13.12 8.67
N GLU A 49 -6.59 13.83 9.02
CA GLU A 49 -7.16 14.84 8.11
C GLU A 49 -6.10 15.89 7.73
N ASP A 50 -5.13 16.07 8.63
CA ASP A 50 -3.90 16.86 8.48
C ASP A 50 -2.65 15.96 8.24
N LEU A 51 -2.70 15.05 7.27
CA LEU A 51 -1.45 14.55 6.69
C LEU A 51 -0.76 15.77 6.08
N GLU A 52 0.41 16.16 6.61
CA GLU A 52 1.25 17.16 5.95
C GLU A 52 1.42 16.75 4.50
N SER A 53 0.89 17.57 3.59
CA SER A 53 0.89 17.23 2.18
C SER A 53 2.32 17.17 1.69
N THR A 54 2.72 16.04 1.13
CA THR A 54 4.04 15.85 0.53
C THR A 54 4.03 16.29 -0.94
N GLY A 55 3.01 17.06 -1.35
CA GLY A 55 2.86 17.60 -2.69
C GLY A 55 2.24 16.64 -3.70
N TRP A 56 1.85 15.42 -3.28
CA TRP A 56 1.11 14.51 -4.15
C TRP A 56 -0.33 14.98 -4.32
N THR A 57 -0.80 14.96 -5.56
CA THR A 57 -2.23 15.09 -5.88
C THR A 57 -2.69 13.85 -6.63
N LYS A 58 -4.01 13.67 -6.74
CA LYS A 58 -4.60 12.55 -7.49
C LYS A 58 -4.12 12.52 -8.94
N GLU A 59 -4.05 13.67 -9.59
CA GLU A 59 -3.60 13.82 -10.97
C GLU A 59 -2.13 13.41 -11.11
N LEU A 60 -1.28 13.84 -10.17
CA LEU A 60 0.15 13.50 -10.18
C LEU A 60 0.38 12.01 -9.90
N VAL A 61 -0.42 11.39 -9.01
CA VAL A 61 -0.36 9.94 -8.76
C VAL A 61 -0.73 9.17 -10.03
N GLU A 62 -1.82 9.52 -10.71
CA GLU A 62 -2.22 8.85 -11.96
C GLU A 62 -1.22 9.09 -13.10
N GLU A 63 -0.63 10.29 -13.17
CA GLU A 63 0.45 10.58 -14.11
C GLU A 63 1.67 9.68 -13.86
N ALA A 64 2.08 9.53 -12.59
CA ALA A 64 3.21 8.69 -12.21
C ALA A 64 2.95 7.20 -12.53
N LEU A 65 1.74 6.70 -12.27
CA LEU A 65 1.35 5.33 -12.60
C LEU A 65 1.30 5.09 -14.12
N THR A 66 0.85 6.09 -14.88
CA THR A 66 0.85 6.06 -16.34
C THR A 66 2.28 6.01 -16.88
N ALA A 67 3.18 6.86 -16.36
CA ALA A 67 4.58 6.88 -16.73
C ALA A 67 5.31 5.58 -16.36
N LEU A 68 5.03 5.01 -15.18
CA LEU A 68 5.54 3.71 -14.77
C LEU A 68 5.11 2.60 -15.72
N THR A 69 3.82 2.56 -16.07
CA THR A 69 3.28 1.59 -17.03
C THR A 69 3.97 1.72 -18.38
N ALA A 70 4.12 2.95 -18.90
CA ALA A 70 4.79 3.23 -20.16
C ALA A 70 6.28 2.84 -20.15
N SER A 71 6.95 2.89 -18.99
CA SER A 71 8.35 2.47 -18.83
C SER A 71 8.54 0.94 -18.73
N GLY A 72 7.45 0.16 -18.78
CA GLY A 72 7.47 -1.29 -18.61
C GLY A 72 7.50 -1.76 -17.15
N ALA A 73 7.30 -0.85 -16.18
CA ALA A 73 7.29 -1.14 -14.75
C ALA A 73 5.88 -1.57 -14.25
N GLY A 74 5.20 -2.43 -15.01
CA GLY A 74 3.82 -2.82 -14.72
C GLY A 74 3.64 -3.58 -13.41
N VAL A 75 4.64 -4.35 -12.97
CA VAL A 75 4.59 -5.07 -11.67
C VAL A 75 4.64 -4.09 -10.50
N GLN A 76 5.40 -2.99 -10.62
CA GLN A 76 5.45 -1.92 -9.63
C GLN A 76 4.10 -1.22 -9.51
N VAL A 77 3.42 -0.95 -10.63
CA VAL A 77 2.05 -0.40 -10.63
C VAL A 77 1.09 -1.33 -9.91
N LYS A 78 1.13 -2.64 -10.20
CA LYS A 78 0.33 -3.64 -9.48
C LYS A 78 0.66 -3.65 -7.98
N ALA A 79 1.93 -3.56 -7.61
CA ALA A 79 2.36 -3.53 -6.22
C ALA A 79 1.88 -2.26 -5.49
N ILE A 80 1.93 -1.09 -6.13
CA ILE A 80 1.42 0.17 -5.57
C ILE A 80 -0.10 0.08 -5.34
N ARG A 81 -0.85 -0.42 -6.33
CA ARG A 81 -2.32 -0.59 -6.19
C ARG A 81 -2.66 -1.61 -5.10
N ARG A 82 -1.97 -2.76 -5.07
CA ARG A 82 -2.15 -3.75 -4.00
C ARG A 82 -1.80 -3.19 -2.62
N ALA A 83 -0.71 -2.44 -2.52
CA ALA A 83 -0.34 -1.80 -1.27
C ALA A 83 -1.44 -0.84 -0.80
N ALA A 84 -1.99 -0.01 -1.70
CA ALA A 84 -3.11 0.86 -1.38
C ALA A 84 -4.35 0.08 -0.91
N GLU A 85 -4.74 -0.99 -1.61
CA GLU A 85 -5.83 -1.91 -1.22
C GLU A 85 -5.63 -2.48 0.19
N ASN A 86 -4.37 -2.74 0.57
CA ASN A 86 -3.97 -3.26 1.89
C ASN A 86 -3.74 -2.17 2.95
N GLY A 87 -4.10 -0.91 2.69
CA GLY A 87 -3.91 0.20 3.64
C GLY A 87 -2.49 0.80 3.66
N GLY A 88 -1.71 0.59 2.61
CA GLY A 88 -0.40 1.21 2.39
C GLY A 88 0.78 0.24 2.37
N PHE A 89 0.57 -1.08 2.40
CA PHE A 89 1.68 -2.05 2.41
C PHE A 89 1.41 -3.29 1.54
N VAL A 90 2.41 -3.70 0.77
CA VAL A 90 2.40 -4.97 0.03
C VAL A 90 3.56 -5.85 0.47
N SER A 91 3.26 -7.08 0.86
CA SER A 91 4.27 -8.01 1.36
C SER A 91 5.20 -8.48 0.24
N ARG A 92 6.38 -8.98 0.61
CA ARG A 92 7.31 -9.61 -0.33
C ARG A 92 6.63 -10.74 -1.11
N SER A 93 5.89 -11.63 -0.46
CA SER A 93 5.22 -12.77 -1.12
C SER A 93 4.23 -12.31 -2.18
N GLU A 94 3.41 -11.31 -1.87
CA GLU A 94 2.46 -10.74 -2.83
C GLU A 94 3.17 -10.13 -4.04
N VAL A 95 4.32 -9.46 -3.86
CA VAL A 95 5.08 -8.92 -5.00
C VAL A 95 5.57 -10.03 -5.94
N TYR A 96 5.97 -11.18 -5.40
CA TYR A 96 6.34 -12.33 -6.24
C TYR A 96 5.13 -12.87 -7.01
N GLU A 97 3.97 -12.97 -6.36
CA GLU A 97 2.72 -13.41 -7.00
C GLU A 97 2.30 -12.43 -8.12
N LEU A 98 2.35 -11.12 -7.86
CA LEU A 98 1.96 -10.09 -8.84
C LEU A 98 2.87 -10.07 -10.08
N GLY A 99 4.14 -10.40 -9.88
CA GLY A 99 5.18 -10.41 -10.91
C GLY A 99 5.41 -11.77 -11.59
N ASP A 100 4.74 -12.83 -11.12
CA ASP A 100 5.03 -14.23 -11.49
C ASP A 100 6.53 -14.54 -11.41
N TYR A 101 7.15 -14.15 -10.29
CA TYR A 101 8.58 -14.29 -10.08
C TYR A 101 8.92 -15.63 -9.44
N PRO A 102 10.02 -16.29 -9.87
CA PRO A 102 10.53 -17.47 -9.17
C PRO A 102 11.04 -17.05 -7.79
N SER A 103 10.82 -17.89 -6.77
CA SER A 103 11.12 -17.62 -5.35
C SER A 103 12.56 -17.15 -5.07
N GLY A 104 13.54 -17.55 -5.90
CA GLY A 104 14.94 -17.14 -5.80
C GLY A 104 15.28 -15.76 -6.41
N ARG A 105 14.36 -15.10 -7.13
CA ARG A 105 14.62 -13.80 -7.76
C ARG A 105 14.90 -12.73 -6.70
N SER A 106 15.92 -11.90 -6.90
CA SER A 106 16.13 -10.76 -6.03
C SER A 106 15.13 -9.63 -6.34
N LEU A 107 14.52 -9.05 -5.30
CA LEU A 107 13.76 -7.81 -5.38
C LEU A 107 14.63 -6.56 -5.13
N ARG A 108 15.96 -6.71 -5.13
CA ARG A 108 16.87 -5.57 -4.95
C ARG A 108 16.64 -4.54 -6.05
N GLY A 109 16.33 -3.31 -5.65
CA GLY A 109 16.06 -2.21 -6.58
C GLY A 109 14.71 -2.29 -7.26
N PHE A 110 13.76 -3.07 -6.72
CA PHE A 110 12.40 -3.16 -7.24
C PHE A 110 11.70 -1.79 -7.34
N SER A 111 11.95 -0.87 -6.40
CA SER A 111 11.42 0.49 -6.40
C SER A 111 12.13 1.45 -7.35
N ARG A 112 13.31 1.12 -7.90
CA ARG A 112 14.10 2.04 -8.73
C ARG A 112 13.34 2.68 -9.90
N PRO A 113 12.48 1.96 -10.65
CA PRO A 113 11.67 2.60 -11.69
C PRO A 113 10.74 3.66 -11.11
N SER A 114 10.12 3.39 -9.97
CA SER A 114 9.26 4.33 -9.23
C SER A 114 10.04 5.57 -8.83
N ASN A 115 11.17 5.39 -8.15
CA ASN A 115 12.01 6.50 -7.71
C ASN A 115 12.51 7.35 -8.87
N ARG A 116 12.79 6.75 -10.04
CA ARG A 116 13.18 7.51 -11.23
C ARG A 116 12.05 8.40 -11.73
N ILE A 117 10.81 7.88 -11.79
CA ILE A 117 9.65 8.68 -12.20
C ILE A 117 9.42 9.83 -11.23
N VAL A 118 9.44 9.57 -9.91
CA VAL A 118 9.31 10.61 -8.88
C VAL A 118 10.39 11.67 -9.07
N GLN A 119 11.64 11.26 -9.26
CA GLN A 119 12.75 12.18 -9.49
C GLN A 119 12.54 13.06 -10.75
N THR A 120 12.08 12.47 -11.86
CA THR A 120 11.74 13.24 -13.06
C THR A 120 10.60 14.24 -12.83
N MET A 121 9.62 13.88 -12.00
CA MET A 121 8.54 14.80 -11.61
C MET A 121 9.04 15.94 -10.72
N ARG A 122 9.99 15.69 -9.81
CA ARG A 122 10.67 16.74 -9.03
C ARG A 122 11.48 17.68 -9.94
N GLU A 123 12.29 17.12 -10.84
CA GLU A 123 13.13 17.89 -11.77
C GLU A 123 12.31 18.76 -12.74
N SER A 124 11.09 18.34 -13.07
CA SER A 124 10.16 19.12 -13.90
C SER A 124 9.29 20.10 -13.10
N GLY A 125 9.48 20.19 -11.78
CA GLY A 125 8.73 21.08 -10.89
C GLY A 125 7.29 20.65 -10.63
N LYS A 126 6.91 19.42 -10.99
CA LYS A 126 5.57 18.87 -10.71
C LYS A 126 5.41 18.43 -9.25
N LEU A 127 6.51 17.98 -8.64
CA LEU A 127 6.57 17.61 -7.23
C LEU A 127 7.60 18.49 -6.50
N PRO A 128 7.35 18.84 -5.22
CA PRO A 128 8.37 19.40 -4.34
C PRO A 128 9.61 18.50 -4.22
N GLU A 129 10.78 19.08 -3.91
CA GLU A 129 12.02 18.32 -3.74
C GLU A 129 11.93 17.27 -2.61
N ASP A 130 11.15 17.56 -1.58
CA ASP A 130 10.91 16.72 -0.39
C ASP A 130 9.68 15.82 -0.51
N ALA A 131 9.01 15.78 -1.67
CA ALA A 131 7.87 14.91 -1.90
C ALA A 131 8.19 13.45 -1.56
N ALA A 132 7.25 12.71 -0.96
CA ALA A 132 7.50 11.32 -0.61
C ALA A 132 7.72 10.44 -1.86
N GLU A 133 8.46 9.33 -1.70
CA GLU A 133 8.59 8.35 -2.77
C GLU A 133 7.26 7.61 -2.98
N LEU A 134 6.94 7.27 -4.23
CA LEU A 134 5.70 6.58 -4.57
C LEU A 134 5.66 5.12 -4.06
N LEU A 135 6.84 4.50 -3.89
CA LEU A 135 6.97 3.12 -3.41
C LEU A 135 8.29 2.95 -2.65
N GLU A 136 8.20 2.69 -1.36
CA GLU A 136 9.37 2.58 -0.48
C GLU A 136 9.66 1.12 -0.11
N THR A 137 10.95 0.79 0.01
CA THR A 137 11.36 -0.56 0.40
C THR A 137 11.36 -0.67 1.93
N GLN A 138 10.62 -1.64 2.46
CA GLN A 138 10.60 -1.94 3.89
C GLN A 138 11.53 -3.10 4.21
N TYR A 139 12.32 -2.95 5.27
CA TYR A 139 13.29 -3.93 5.75
C TYR A 139 12.88 -4.44 7.13
N ASP A 140 13.20 -5.70 7.43
CA ASP A 140 12.97 -6.25 8.78
C ASP A 140 13.78 -5.47 9.82
N PRO A 141 13.14 -4.75 10.77
CA PRO A 141 13.85 -3.96 11.76
C PRO A 141 14.68 -4.81 12.73
N ASN A 142 14.37 -6.10 12.87
CA ASN A 142 15.05 -7.03 13.78
C ASN A 142 16.18 -7.84 13.12
N GLY A 143 16.39 -7.67 11.81
CA GLY A 143 17.42 -8.40 11.07
C GLY A 143 18.84 -7.97 11.46
N LYS A 144 19.62 -8.87 12.07
CA LYS A 144 21.07 -8.68 12.27
C LYS A 144 21.79 -8.93 10.94
N GLY A 145 22.49 -7.92 10.39
CA GLY A 145 23.29 -8.04 9.16
C GLY A 145 22.50 -7.71 7.88
N TYR A 146 22.54 -8.59 6.88
CA TYR A 146 21.78 -8.42 5.63
C TYR A 146 20.28 -8.49 5.94
N ARG A 147 19.57 -7.36 5.84
CA ARG A 147 18.13 -7.28 6.09
C ARG A 147 17.36 -7.63 4.82
N PRO A 148 16.66 -8.79 4.76
CA PRO A 148 15.77 -9.06 3.66
C PRO A 148 14.65 -8.03 3.64
N THR A 149 14.25 -7.60 2.44
CA THR A 149 13.05 -6.78 2.22
C THR A 149 11.83 -7.57 2.68
N THR A 150 11.06 -7.03 3.62
CA THR A 150 9.79 -7.59 4.12
C THR A 150 8.65 -7.28 3.16
N GLY A 151 8.74 -6.17 2.44
CA GLY A 151 7.75 -5.72 1.48
C GLY A 151 8.01 -4.29 1.04
N PHE A 152 6.96 -3.62 0.57
CA PHE A 152 7.01 -2.24 0.11
C PHE A 152 5.83 -1.46 0.66
N SER A 153 6.04 -0.18 0.95
CA SER A 153 4.99 0.71 1.44
C SER A 153 4.69 1.82 0.45
N VAL A 154 3.44 2.27 0.47
CA VAL A 154 2.95 3.45 -0.24
C VAL A 154 2.52 4.47 0.81
N PRO A 155 2.99 5.74 0.73
CA PRO A 155 2.63 6.78 1.68
C PRO A 155 1.10 6.96 1.82
N PRO A 156 0.60 7.25 3.04
CA PRO A 156 -0.84 7.38 3.28
C PRO A 156 -1.57 8.42 2.41
N GLU A 157 -0.90 9.54 2.08
CA GLU A 157 -1.43 10.56 1.15
C GLU A 157 -1.71 9.96 -0.24
N ILE A 158 -0.81 9.12 -0.74
CA ILE A 158 -0.95 8.45 -2.03
C ILE A 158 -2.05 7.38 -1.96
N VAL A 159 -2.14 6.63 -0.86
CA VAL A 159 -3.23 5.67 -0.62
C VAL A 159 -4.59 6.38 -0.70
N LYS A 160 -4.72 7.54 -0.06
CA LYS A 160 -5.93 8.36 -0.11
C LYS A 160 -6.32 8.73 -1.55
N HIS A 161 -5.36 9.14 -2.37
CA HIS A 161 -5.60 9.50 -3.77
C HIS A 161 -5.95 8.32 -4.69
N LEU A 162 -5.53 7.11 -4.33
CA LEU A 162 -5.84 5.89 -5.09
C LEU A 162 -7.20 5.28 -4.74
N LEU A 163 -7.66 5.48 -3.50
CA LEU A 163 -8.92 4.91 -3.00
C LEU A 163 -10.09 5.92 -2.94
N GLY A 164 -9.81 7.24 -3.02
CA GLY A 164 -10.78 8.35 -2.98
C GLY A 164 -10.80 9.19 -4.24
#